data_AF-A0A0H4WQJ3-F1
#
_entry.id   AF-A0A0H4WQJ3-F1
#
_cell.length_a   1.000
_cell.length_b   1.000
_cell.length_c   1.000
_cell.angle_alpha   90.00
_cell.angle_beta   90.00
_cell.angle_gamma   90.00
#
_symmetry.space_group_name_H-M   'P 1'
#
loop_
_entity.id
_entity.type
_entity.pdbx_description
1 polymer ?
#
loop_
_entity_poly.entity_id
_entity_poly.type
_entity_poly.pdbx_seq_one_letter_code
_entity_poly.pdbx_strand_id
1 'polypeptide(L)'
;MSARASLHIYFDTQATPRTWSYSLTGQGPTPEGGAIDSLDTLAQVLGHHGELLADLPWTELPTFGGPPPSRTTEVWSWDARRLLVGTRPGLLRLIPRDPSST
;
A
#
# COMPACT_ATOMS: atom_id res chain seq x y z
N MET A 1 24.26 17.63 2.95
CA MET A 1 23.76 16.32 2.51
C MET A 1 22.26 16.30 2.77
N SER A 2 21.43 16.42 1.73
CA SER A 2 19.98 16.28 1.91
C SER A 2 19.68 14.80 2.20
N ALA A 3 18.97 14.52 3.29
CA ALA A 3 18.47 13.18 3.54
C ALA A 3 17.55 12.78 2.37
N ARG A 4 17.76 11.59 1.80
CA ARG A 4 16.83 11.04 0.79
C ARG A 4 15.51 10.72 1.49
N ALA A 5 14.42 11.15 0.88
CA ALA A 5 13.10 10.79 1.37
C ALA A 5 12.88 9.28 1.27
N SER A 6 12.27 8.68 2.29
CA SER A 6 11.96 7.25 2.32
C SER A 6 10.55 7.02 2.86
N LEU A 7 9.79 6.17 2.17
CA LEU A 7 8.46 5.71 2.59
C LEU A 7 8.61 4.40 3.37
N HIS A 8 8.06 4.41 4.58
CA HIS A 8 7.96 3.23 5.44
C HIS A 8 6.49 2.87 5.59
N ILE A 9 6.13 1.61 5.30
CA ILE A 9 4.81 1.05 5.56
C ILE A 9 4.98 -0.06 6.59
N TYR A 10 4.20 -0.02 7.66
CA TYR A 10 4.34 -0.95 8.77
C TYR A 10 2.99 -1.22 9.46
N PHE A 11 2.90 -2.38 10.12
CA PHE A 11 1.74 -2.70 10.94
C PHE A 11 1.90 -2.04 12.32
N ASP A 12 1.08 -1.02 12.59
CA ASP A 12 1.10 -0.29 13.84
C ASP A 12 0.36 -1.07 14.93
N THR A 13 1.14 -1.72 15.79
CA THR A 13 0.62 -2.50 16.91
C THR A 13 0.22 -1.64 18.11
N GLN A 14 0.59 -0.36 18.12
CA GLN A 14 0.29 0.61 19.19
C GLN A 14 -0.98 1.42 18.88
N ALA A 15 -1.35 1.56 17.60
CA ALA A 15 -2.64 2.11 17.20
C ALA A 15 -3.81 1.28 17.77
N THR A 16 -4.91 1.96 18.10
CA THR A 16 -6.16 1.35 18.57
C THR A 16 -7.32 1.85 17.71
N PRO A 17 -7.89 1.01 16.81
CA PRO A 17 -7.52 -0.38 16.53
C PRO A 17 -6.14 -0.50 15.87
N ARG A 18 -5.51 -1.67 16.01
CA ARG A 18 -4.27 -1.99 15.29
C ARG A 18 -4.54 -1.92 13.80
N THR A 19 -3.70 -1.19 13.09
CA THR A 19 -3.91 -0.90 11.67
C THR A 19 -2.56 -0.79 10.97
N TRP A 20 -2.58 -0.87 9.65
CA TRP A 20 -1.41 -0.50 8.87
C TRP A 20 -1.26 1.02 8.89
N SER A 21 -0.02 1.49 8.86
CA SER A 21 0.32 2.91 8.85
C SER A 21 1.50 3.14 7.91
N TYR A 22 1.66 4.39 7.48
CA TYR A 22 2.86 4.83 6.77
C TYR A 22 3.49 6.04 7.44
N SER A 23 4.79 6.19 7.22
CA SER A 23 5.54 7.39 7.56
C SER A 23 6.54 7.73 6.45
N LEU A 24 6.73 9.02 6.23
CA LEU A 24 7.74 9.56 5.34
C LEU A 24 8.86 10.20 6.16
N THR A 25 10.07 9.70 5.97
CA THR A 25 11.27 10.31 6.54
C THR A 25 11.93 11.22 5.50
N GLY A 26 12.56 12.30 5.95
CA GLY A 26 13.33 13.18 5.06
C GLY A 26 12.54 14.18 4.21
N GLN A 27 11.22 14.31 4.41
CA GLN A 27 10.39 15.35 3.79
C GLN A 27 10.11 16.49 4.78
N GLY A 28 10.91 17.55 4.73
CA GLY A 28 10.62 18.81 5.43
C GLY A 28 10.58 18.74 6.97
N PRO A 29 10.12 19.83 7.63
CA PRO A 29 10.05 19.92 9.08
C PRO A 29 8.85 19.18 9.69
N THR A 30 7.85 18.83 8.87
CA THR A 30 6.62 18.16 9.31
C THR A 30 6.68 16.68 8.96
N PRO A 31 6.58 15.77 9.94
CA PRO A 31 6.42 14.36 9.64
C PRO A 31 5.12 14.14 8.87
N GLU A 32 5.21 13.60 7.66
CA GLU A 32 4.06 13.11 6.90
C GLU A 32 3.85 11.62 7.22
N GLY A 33 2.62 11.24 7.51
CA GLY A 33 2.26 9.88 7.85
C GLY A 33 0.78 9.76 8.21
N GLY A 34 0.29 8.53 8.26
CA GLY A 34 -1.11 8.27 8.56
C GLY A 34 -1.47 6.79 8.54
N ALA A 35 -2.67 6.48 8.99
CA ALA A 35 -3.22 5.13 8.91
C ALA A 35 -3.55 4.76 7.46
N ILE A 36 -3.34 3.48 7.12
CA ILE A 36 -3.76 2.81 5.89
C ILE A 36 -4.83 1.80 6.29
N ASP A 37 -6.08 2.24 6.27
CA ASP A 37 -7.27 1.46 6.66
C ASP A 37 -8.03 0.86 5.47
N SER A 38 -7.64 1.23 4.24
CA SER A 38 -8.31 0.80 3.03
C SER A 38 -7.35 0.65 1.84
N LEU A 39 -7.82 -0.08 0.83
CA LEU A 39 -7.11 -0.25 -0.43
C LEU A 39 -6.93 1.08 -1.18
N ASP A 40 -7.90 2.00 -1.06
CA ASP A 40 -7.79 3.34 -1.65
C ASP A 40 -6.66 4.14 -1.01
N THR A 41 -6.59 4.14 0.32
CA THR A 41 -5.53 4.81 1.07
C THR A 41 -4.16 4.25 0.68
N LEU A 42 -4.04 2.93 0.59
CA LEU A 42 -2.79 2.30 0.15
C LEU A 42 -2.41 2.71 -1.29
N ALA A 43 -3.36 2.64 -2.22
CA ALA A 43 -3.14 2.99 -3.62
C ALA A 43 -2.72 4.46 -3.77
N GLN A 44 -3.33 5.36 -3.00
CA GLN A 44 -2.95 6.78 -2.97
C GLN A 44 -1.52 6.97 -2.46
N VAL A 45 -1.17 6.36 -1.33
CA VAL A 45 0.18 6.44 -0.75
C VAL A 45 1.23 5.93 -1.73
N LEU A 46 1.00 4.75 -2.34
CA LEU A 46 1.93 4.19 -3.33
C LEU A 46 1.97 4.99 -4.63
N GLY A 47 0.85 5.58 -5.06
CA GLY A 47 0.79 6.42 -6.25
C GLY A 47 1.56 7.73 -6.11
N HIS A 48 1.61 8.30 -4.90
CA HIS A 48 2.37 9.51 -4.62
C HIS A 48 3.83 9.24 -4.25
N HIS A 49 4.06 8.22 -3.43
CA HIS A 49 5.33 8.02 -2.73
C HIS A 49 5.97 6.65 -2.98
N GLY A 50 5.36 5.76 -3.76
CA GLY A 50 5.80 4.37 -3.84
C GLY A 50 7.19 4.16 -4.44
N GLU A 51 7.72 5.12 -5.21
CA GLU A 51 9.12 5.10 -5.69
C GLU A 51 10.13 5.27 -4.52
N LEU A 52 9.65 5.71 -3.35
CA LEU A 52 10.42 5.88 -2.13
C LEU A 52 10.27 4.71 -1.16
N LEU A 53 9.51 3.65 -1.52
CA LEU A 53 9.30 2.51 -0.64
C LEU A 53 10.63 1.76 -0.41
N ALA A 54 11.12 1.80 0.82
CA ALA A 54 12.46 1.31 1.14
C ALA A 54 12.45 -0.08 1.82
N ASP A 55 11.54 -0.29 2.76
CA ASP A 55 11.69 -1.35 3.77
C ASP A 55 10.65 -2.46 3.72
N LEU A 56 9.67 -2.36 2.82
CA LEU A 56 8.62 -3.37 2.67
C LEU A 56 8.62 -3.94 1.25
N PRO A 57 8.86 -5.25 1.05
CA PRO A 57 8.68 -5.85 -0.25
C PRO A 57 7.21 -5.76 -0.64
N TRP A 58 6.96 -5.58 -1.94
CA TRP A 58 5.62 -5.36 -2.47
C TRP A 58 4.65 -6.51 -2.20
N THR A 59 5.20 -7.71 -2.03
CA THR A 59 4.45 -8.92 -1.68
C THR A 59 3.94 -8.94 -0.25
N GLU A 60 4.44 -8.05 0.61
CA GLU A 60 4.04 -7.92 2.03
C GLU A 60 3.12 -6.72 2.28
N LEU A 61 2.62 -6.07 1.22
CA LEU A 61 1.66 -5.00 1.35
C LEU A 61 0.36 -5.47 2.01
N PRO A 62 -0.30 -4.60 2.79
CA PRO A 62 -1.53 -4.96 3.48
C PRO A 62 -2.65 -5.34 2.52
N THR A 63 -3.56 -6.19 2.98
CA THR A 63 -4.79 -6.55 2.26
C THR A 63 -5.99 -6.27 3.15
N PHE A 64 -7.08 -5.80 2.57
CA PHE A 64 -8.20 -5.21 3.31
C PHE A 64 -9.45 -6.10 3.30
N GLY A 65 -9.23 -7.42 3.27
CA GLY A 65 -10.27 -8.44 3.30
C GLY A 65 -10.66 -9.01 1.95
N GLY A 66 -11.66 -9.90 1.96
CA GLY A 66 -11.99 -10.75 0.82
C GLY A 66 -11.03 -11.94 0.65
N PRO A 67 -11.42 -12.97 -0.11
CA PRO A 67 -10.54 -14.11 -0.36
C PRO A 67 -9.32 -13.68 -1.18
N PRO A 68 -8.16 -14.33 -1.01
CA PRO A 68 -7.03 -14.13 -1.90
C PRO A 68 -7.43 -14.36 -3.38
N PRO A 69 -6.93 -13.54 -4.32
CA PRO A 69 -7.22 -13.74 -5.74
C PRO A 69 -6.56 -15.03 -6.26
N SER A 70 -7.23 -15.70 -7.21
CA SER A 70 -6.74 -16.95 -7.84
C SER A 70 -5.47 -16.75 -8.66
N ARG A 71 -5.22 -15.53 -9.15
CA ARG A 71 -3.99 -15.11 -9.81
C ARG A 71 -3.39 -13.93 -9.06
N THR A 72 -2.12 -14.05 -8.69
CA THR A 72 -1.39 -13.02 -7.95
C THR A 72 -0.32 -12.32 -8.78
N THR A 73 -0.10 -12.75 -10.03
CA THR A 73 0.83 -12.08 -10.95
C THR A 73 0.41 -10.63 -11.14
N GLU A 74 1.33 -9.70 -10.82
CA GLU A 74 1.11 -8.24 -10.85
C GLU A 74 0.01 -7.75 -9.90
N VAL A 75 -0.47 -8.57 -8.97
CA VAL A 75 -1.40 -8.17 -7.91
C VAL A 75 -0.61 -7.97 -6.62
N TRP A 76 -0.73 -6.77 -6.04
CA TRP A 76 0.06 -6.38 -4.86
C TRP A 76 -0.77 -6.26 -3.60
N SER A 77 -2.04 -5.93 -3.74
CA SER A 77 -2.98 -5.82 -2.63
C SER A 77 -4.41 -5.96 -3.14
N TRP A 78 -5.37 -6.15 -2.25
CA TRP A 78 -6.78 -6.29 -2.59
C TRP A 78 -7.70 -5.95 -1.42
N ASP A 79 -8.97 -5.75 -1.76
CA ASP A 79 -10.10 -5.77 -0.83
C ASP A 79 -11.17 -6.74 -1.35
N ALA A 80 -12.35 -6.79 -0.74
CA ALA A 80 -13.43 -7.69 -1.16
C ALA A 80 -13.98 -7.45 -2.59
N ARG A 81 -13.69 -6.29 -3.20
CA ARG A 81 -14.31 -5.82 -4.45
C ARG A 81 -13.30 -5.49 -5.55
N ARG A 82 -12.04 -5.27 -5.21
CA ARG A 82 -11.02 -4.71 -6.11
C ARG A 82 -9.65 -5.33 -5.87
N LEU A 83 -8.79 -5.20 -6.87
CA LEU A 83 -7.38 -5.56 -6.86
C LEU A 83 -6.54 -4.32 -7.14
N LEU A 84 -5.44 -4.17 -6.42
CA LEU A 84 -4.36 -3.24 -6.75
C LEU A 84 -3.35 -3.98 -7.62
N VAL A 85 -3.22 -3.56 -8.88
CA VAL A 85 -2.39 -4.22 -9.88
C VAL A 85 -1.38 -3.27 -10.51
N GLY A 86 -0.28 -3.82 -11.02
CA GLY A 86 0.71 -3.08 -11.81
C GLY A 86 2.10 -3.70 -11.72
N THR A 87 3.09 -3.03 -12.31
CA THR A 87 4.49 -3.52 -12.31
C THR A 87 5.46 -2.63 -11.54
N ARG A 88 5.04 -1.40 -11.19
CA ARG A 88 5.82 -0.38 -10.46
C ARG A 88 4.91 0.75 -9.93
N PRO A 89 5.37 1.61 -8.99
CA PRO A 89 4.51 2.58 -8.27
C PRO A 89 3.68 3.47 -9.18
N GLY A 90 4.33 4.12 -10.13
CA GLY A 90 3.67 5.05 -11.05
C GLY A 90 2.72 4.39 -12.06
N LEU A 91 2.63 3.05 -12.08
CA LEU A 91 1.73 2.30 -12.96
C LEU A 91 0.68 1.48 -12.19
N LEU A 92 0.56 1.70 -10.88
CA LEU A 92 -0.45 1.05 -10.07
C LEU A 92 -1.86 1.50 -10.46
N ARG A 93 -2.78 0.55 -10.49
CA ARG A 93 -4.20 0.76 -10.81
C ARG A 93 -5.08 -0.09 -9.92
N LEU A 94 -6.22 0.48 -9.53
CA LEU A 94 -7.31 -0.29 -8.94
C LEU A 94 -8.22 -0.80 -10.04
N ILE A 95 -8.42 -2.12 -10.08
CA ILE A 95 -9.37 -2.77 -10.99
C ILE A 95 -10.45 -3.48 -10.19
N PRO A 96 -11.71 -3.55 -10.69
CA PRO A 96 -12.73 -4.40 -10.09
C PRO A 96 -12.27 -5.86 -10.05
N ARG A 97 -12.66 -6.58 -9.01
CA ARG A 97 -12.58 -8.04 -9.00
C ARG A 97 -13.56 -8.58 -10.01
N ASP A 98 -13.08 -9.50 -10.83
CA ASP A 98 -13.94 -10.25 -11.74
C ASP A 98 -14.89 -11.11 -10.89
N PRO A 99 -16.22 -10.95 -10.98
CA PRO A 99 -17.17 -11.79 -10.26
C PRO A 99 -17.19 -13.25 -10.78
N SER A 100 -16.38 -13.54 -11.80
CA SER A 100 -16.44 -14.76 -12.62
C SER A 100 -15.39 -15.83 -12.25
N SER A 101 -14.54 -15.60 -11.24
CA SER A 101 -13.67 -16.66 -10.71
C SER A 101 -14.43 -17.53 -9.70
N THR A 102 -15.23 -18.44 -10.26
CA THR A 102 -15.74 -19.75 -9.76
C THR A 102 -16.20 -19.86 -8.30
#